data_AF-A0AAW2SF08-F1
#
_entry.id   AF-A0AAW2SF08-F1
#
_cell.length_a   1.000
_cell.length_b   1.000
_cell.length_c   1.000
_cell.angle_alpha   90.00
_cell.angle_beta   90.00
_cell.angle_gamma   90.00
#
_symmetry.space_group_name_H-M   'P 1'
#
loop_
_entity.id
_entity.type
_entity.pdbx_description
1 polymer ?
#
loop_
_entity_poly.entity_id
_entity_poly.type
_entity_poly.pdbx_seq_one_letter_code
_entity_poly.pdbx_strand_id
1 'polypeptide(L)'
;MWVPNKPIDPDTPLCASQIALANRACAALPYTPLPPPAPPAPRAPDGPGSGHCRRREHEHEHGHRHWRRETVREEECCRWLKEVDTTCVCDVLLHLPSFLTRPVHNYVVIVDDTCDVKFECGSRLVGL
;
A
#
# COMPACT_ATOMS: atom_id res chain seq x y z
N MET A 1 -20.70 36.51 -1.64
CA MET A 1 -20.82 35.53 -0.53
C MET A 1 -19.51 35.52 0.22
N TRP A 2 -19.48 36.06 1.44
CA TRP A 2 -18.33 35.94 2.34
C TRP A 2 -18.42 34.57 3.02
N VAL A 3 -17.45 33.69 2.80
CA VAL A 3 -17.33 32.48 3.60
C VAL A 3 -16.58 32.89 4.87
N PRO A 4 -17.13 32.69 6.08
CA PRO A 4 -16.38 32.95 7.30
C PRO A 4 -15.15 32.04 7.28
N ASN A 5 -13.96 32.62 7.32
CA ASN A 5 -12.73 31.85 7.54
C ASN A 5 -12.84 31.23 8.93
N LYS A 6 -13.31 29.98 9.00
CA LYS A 6 -13.20 29.18 10.20
C LYS A 6 -11.69 29.02 10.45
N PRO A 7 -11.18 29.36 11.65
CA PRO A 7 -9.79 29.10 11.98
C PRO A 7 -9.48 27.65 11.66
N ILE A 8 -8.42 27.42 10.88
CA ILE A 8 -7.91 26.06 10.64
C ILE A 8 -7.45 25.57 11.99
N ASP A 9 -8.22 24.66 12.56
CA ASP A 9 -7.83 23.97 13.78
C ASP A 9 -6.57 23.16 13.46
N PRO A 10 -5.45 23.40 14.14
CA PRO A 10 -4.17 22.72 13.86
C PRO A 10 -4.27 21.20 14.00
N ASP A 11 -5.27 20.70 14.71
CA ASP A 11 -5.49 19.27 14.92
C ASP A 11 -6.43 18.64 13.87
N THR A 12 -7.03 19.43 12.96
CA THR A 12 -7.82 18.87 11.86
C THR A 12 -6.88 18.42 10.73
N PRO A 13 -6.75 17.10 10.50
CA PRO A 13 -5.86 16.62 9.46
C PRO A 13 -6.36 17.08 8.08
N LEU A 14 -5.44 17.60 7.26
CA LEU A 14 -5.73 18.06 5.90
C LEU A 14 -5.86 16.86 4.94
N CYS A 15 -6.85 16.00 5.19
CA CYS A 15 -6.97 14.68 4.56
C CYS A 15 -6.98 14.72 3.04
N ALA A 16 -7.69 15.69 2.44
CA ALA A 16 -7.73 15.83 0.99
C ALA A 16 -6.33 16.08 0.38
N SER A 17 -5.51 16.94 1.01
CA SER A 17 -4.16 17.20 0.50
C SER A 17 -3.18 16.06 0.77
N GLN A 18 -3.27 15.39 1.93
CA GLN A 18 -2.42 14.24 2.25
C GLN A 18 -2.67 13.10 1.25
N ILE A 19 -3.95 12.75 1.04
CA ILE A 19 -4.34 11.73 0.06
C ILE A 19 -3.96 12.15 -1.36
N ALA A 20 -4.11 13.43 -1.73
CA ALA A 20 -3.72 13.91 -3.06
C ALA A 20 -2.21 13.82 -3.31
N LEU A 21 -1.39 14.07 -2.29
CA LEU A 21 0.08 13.94 -2.37
C LEU A 21 0.48 12.47 -2.55
N ALA A 22 -0.07 11.57 -1.72
CA ALA A 22 0.16 10.14 -1.86
C ALA A 22 -0.30 9.62 -3.23
N ASN A 23 -1.52 9.97 -3.66
CA ASN A 23 -2.04 9.58 -4.97
C ASN A 23 -1.14 10.04 -6.10
N ARG A 24 -0.64 11.28 -6.06
CA ARG A 24 0.28 11.79 -7.09
C ARG A 24 1.61 11.04 -7.10
N ALA A 25 2.16 10.74 -5.93
CA ALA A 25 3.42 10.02 -5.81
C ALA A 25 3.28 8.57 -6.34
N CYS A 26 2.15 7.93 -6.06
CA CYS A 26 1.90 6.53 -6.41
C CYS A 26 1.27 6.33 -7.80
N ALA A 27 0.70 7.37 -8.42
CA ALA A 27 -0.07 7.28 -9.67
C ALA A 27 0.66 6.68 -10.87
N ALA A 28 1.98 6.58 -10.82
CA ALA A 28 2.79 6.14 -11.94
C ALA A 28 3.72 4.98 -11.59
N LEU A 29 3.39 4.27 -10.51
CA LEU A 29 3.94 2.96 -10.23
C LEU A 29 3.39 1.93 -11.23
N PRO A 30 4.22 0.97 -11.66
CA PRO A 30 3.72 -0.19 -12.40
C PRO A 30 2.76 -0.99 -11.51
N TYR A 31 1.71 -1.56 -12.11
CA TYR A 31 0.87 -2.52 -11.39
C TYR A 31 1.61 -3.86 -11.30
N THR A 32 2.13 -4.17 -10.12
CA THR A 32 2.63 -5.50 -9.78
C THR A 32 1.50 -6.27 -9.08
N PRO A 33 0.89 -7.29 -9.74
CA PRO A 33 -0.11 -8.10 -9.08
C PRO A 33 0.52 -8.82 -7.88
N LEU A 34 -0.06 -8.62 -6.70
CA LEU A 34 0.33 -9.37 -5.51
C LEU A 34 0.20 -10.87 -5.81
N PRO A 35 1.26 -11.67 -5.58
CA PRO A 35 1.13 -13.11 -5.67
C PRO A 35 0.06 -13.58 -4.68
N PRO A 36 -0.78 -14.56 -5.06
CA PRO A 36 -1.80 -15.09 -4.16
C PRO A 36 -1.14 -15.59 -2.87
N PRO A 37 -1.81 -15.45 -1.70
CA PRO A 37 -1.27 -15.93 -0.43
C PRO A 37 -0.92 -17.41 -0.57
N ALA A 38 0.33 -17.75 -0.23
CA ALA A 38 0.82 -19.11 -0.36
C ALA A 38 -0.09 -20.07 0.43
N PRO A 39 -0.45 -21.24 -0.14
CA PRO A 39 -1.17 -22.25 0.62
C PRO A 39 -0.34 -22.68 1.84
N PRO A 40 -0.98 -23.05 2.96
CA PRO A 40 -0.28 -23.52 4.15
C PRO A 40 0.63 -24.70 3.78
N ALA A 41 1.89 -24.64 4.24
CA ALA A 41 2.89 -25.65 3.90
C ALA A 41 2.40 -27.06 4.26
N PRO A 42 2.51 -28.05 3.35
CA PRO A 42 2.28 -29.45 3.68
C PRO A 42 3.25 -29.89 4.78
N ARG A 43 2.78 -30.71 5.72
CA ARG A 43 3.67 -31.38 6.69
C ARG A 43 4.63 -32.28 5.91
N ALA A 44 5.93 -32.06 6.06
CA ALA A 44 6.97 -32.78 5.33
C ALA A 44 6.96 -34.29 5.66
N PRO A 45 7.08 -35.19 4.68
CA PRO A 45 7.63 -36.52 4.85
C PRO A 45 9.16 -36.49 4.65
N ASP A 46 9.89 -37.19 5.50
CA ASP A 46 11.35 -37.38 5.40
C ASP A 46 11.73 -38.19 4.14
N GLY A 47 12.64 -37.68 3.31
CA GLY A 47 13.22 -38.46 2.19
C GLY A 47 14.18 -37.68 1.29
N PRO A 48 15.42 -38.16 1.06
CA PRO A 48 16.43 -37.45 0.26
C PRO A 48 16.44 -37.89 -1.22
N GLY A 49 16.57 -36.94 -2.15
CA GLY A 49 16.63 -37.22 -3.58
C GLY A 49 17.33 -36.14 -4.40
N SER A 50 18.57 -36.43 -4.81
CA SER A 50 19.49 -35.61 -5.60
C SER A 50 19.02 -35.38 -7.05
N GLY A 51 19.31 -34.20 -7.63
CA GLY A 51 19.12 -33.94 -9.06
C GLY A 51 19.81 -32.66 -9.54
N HIS A 52 21.01 -32.79 -10.12
CA HIS A 52 21.76 -31.71 -10.76
C HIS A 52 21.21 -31.38 -12.15
N CYS A 53 20.88 -30.11 -12.42
CA CYS A 53 20.72 -29.58 -13.77
C CYS A 53 21.42 -28.22 -13.89
N ARG A 54 22.58 -28.17 -14.58
CA ARG A 54 23.25 -26.92 -14.97
C ARG A 54 22.75 -26.48 -16.33
N ARG A 55 21.84 -25.50 -16.37
CA ARG A 55 21.43 -24.82 -17.60
C ARG A 55 22.29 -23.56 -17.78
N ARG A 56 23.04 -23.51 -18.89
CA ARG A 56 23.71 -22.28 -19.34
C ARG A 56 22.69 -21.45 -20.10
N GLU A 57 22.35 -20.28 -19.60
CA GLU A 57 21.55 -19.27 -20.31
C GLU A 57 22.40 -18.03 -20.52
N HIS A 58 22.63 -17.73 -21.80
CA HIS A 58 23.07 -16.42 -22.25
C HIS A 58 21.82 -15.54 -22.30
N GLU A 59 21.72 -14.53 -21.44
CA GLU A 59 20.63 -13.57 -21.48
C GLU A 59 21.14 -12.13 -21.40
N HIS A 60 20.53 -11.31 -22.25
CA HIS A 60 20.98 -9.98 -22.62
C HIS A 60 20.77 -8.96 -21.49
N GLU A 61 21.86 -8.32 -21.09
CA GLU A 61 21.88 -7.32 -20.01
C GLU A 61 21.47 -5.93 -20.53
N HIS A 62 20.16 -5.66 -20.55
CA HIS A 62 19.61 -4.34 -20.89
C HIS A 62 18.50 -3.84 -19.93
N GLY A 63 18.46 -4.31 -18.68
CA GLY A 63 17.38 -4.00 -17.71
C GLY A 63 17.65 -2.91 -16.66
N HIS A 64 18.90 -2.53 -16.40
CA HIS A 64 19.26 -1.85 -15.15
C HIS A 64 18.71 -0.43 -14.96
N ARG A 65 18.45 0.30 -16.05
CA ARG A 65 17.96 1.68 -15.96
C ARG A 65 16.47 1.76 -15.66
N HIS A 66 15.69 0.77 -16.06
CA HIS A 66 14.26 0.74 -15.83
C HIS A 66 13.98 0.43 -14.36
N TRP A 67 14.60 -0.65 -13.87
CA TRP A 67 14.48 -1.08 -12.48
C TRP A 67 14.84 0.03 -11.49
N ARG A 68 16.01 0.66 -11.63
CA ARG A 68 16.42 1.76 -10.73
C ARG A 68 15.43 2.94 -10.74
N ARG A 69 14.78 3.21 -11.88
CA ARG A 69 13.78 4.27 -11.95
C ARG A 69 12.48 3.86 -11.26
N GLU A 70 12.10 2.59 -11.34
CA GLU A 70 10.95 2.04 -10.61
C GLU A 70 11.18 2.13 -9.10
N THR A 71 12.35 1.68 -8.60
CA THR A 71 12.66 1.72 -7.16
C THR A 71 12.60 3.13 -6.58
N VAL A 72 13.11 4.14 -7.29
CA VAL A 72 13.03 5.54 -6.83
C VAL A 72 11.58 6.00 -6.71
N ARG A 73 10.70 5.58 -7.62
CA ARG A 73 9.28 5.97 -7.58
C ARG A 73 8.53 5.23 -6.47
N GLU A 74 8.85 3.96 -6.26
CA GLU A 74 8.32 3.14 -5.18
C GLU A 74 8.70 3.75 -3.82
N GLU A 75 9.98 4.12 -3.64
CA GLU A 75 10.48 4.82 -2.46
C GLU A 75 9.74 6.15 -2.22
N GLU A 76 9.52 6.96 -3.28
CA GLU A 76 8.79 8.22 -3.15
C GLU A 76 7.32 8.02 -2.79
N CYS A 77 6.64 7.04 -3.40
CA CYS A 77 5.27 6.68 -3.06
C CYS A 77 5.18 6.20 -1.61
N CYS A 78 6.05 5.27 -1.21
CA CYS A 78 6.14 4.74 0.14
C CYS A 78 6.33 5.84 1.19
N ARG A 79 7.22 6.82 0.91
CA ARG A 79 7.42 7.99 1.77
C ARG A 79 6.11 8.77 1.94
N TRP A 80 5.43 9.12 0.86
CA TRP A 80 4.20 9.92 0.95
C TRP A 80 3.04 9.15 1.58
N LEU A 81 2.96 7.83 1.40
CA LEU A 81 1.97 6.99 2.08
C LEU A 81 2.16 6.96 3.60
N LYS A 82 3.40 6.93 4.09
CA LYS A 82 3.72 6.96 5.53
C LYS A 82 3.34 8.28 6.21
N GLU A 83 3.23 9.36 5.46
CA GLU A 83 2.82 10.69 5.94
C GLU A 83 1.30 10.89 5.98
N VAL A 84 0.52 9.96 5.41
CA VAL A 84 -0.95 10.03 5.45
C VAL A 84 -1.43 9.65 6.85
N ASP A 85 -2.29 10.47 7.45
CA ASP A 85 -2.86 10.15 8.76
C ASP A 85 -3.88 9.00 8.64
N THR A 86 -3.82 8.06 9.60
CA THR A 86 -4.77 6.95 9.71
C THR A 86 -6.22 7.41 9.75
N THR A 87 -6.52 8.52 10.42
CA THR A 87 -7.85 9.16 10.45
C THR A 87 -8.36 9.42 9.04
N CYS A 88 -7.51 9.97 8.18
CA CYS A 88 -7.89 10.32 6.81
C CYS A 88 -8.23 9.10 5.96
N VAL A 89 -7.43 8.03 6.09
CA VAL A 89 -7.70 6.77 5.39
C VAL A 89 -9.00 6.14 5.89
N CYS A 90 -9.17 6.06 7.21
CA CYS A 90 -10.37 5.46 7.80
C CYS A 90 -11.64 6.25 7.44
N ASP A 91 -11.60 7.58 7.43
CA ASP A 91 -12.74 8.41 7.06
C ASP A 91 -13.13 8.21 5.59
N VAL A 92 -12.16 8.07 4.67
CA VAL A 92 -12.44 7.74 3.26
C VAL A 92 -13.08 6.35 3.14
N LEU A 93 -12.59 5.36 3.89
CA LEU A 93 -13.13 3.99 3.86
C LEU A 93 -14.55 3.90 4.41
N LEU A 94 -14.98 4.82 5.27
CA LEU A 94 -16.38 4.92 5.73
C LEU A 94 -17.34 5.44 4.65
N HIS A 95 -16.84 6.15 3.62
CA HIS A 95 -17.65 6.61 2.51
C HIS A 95 -17.94 5.50 1.47
N LEU A 96 -17.33 4.32 1.62
CA LEU A 96 -17.65 3.19 0.79
C LEU A 96 -19.11 2.74 1.01
N PRO A 97 -19.73 2.09 0.01
CA PRO A 97 -21.02 1.45 0.21
C PRO A 97 -20.98 0.44 1.36
N SER A 98 -22.10 0.28 2.06
CA SER A 98 -22.22 -0.52 3.29
C SER A 98 -21.70 -1.96 3.20
N PHE A 99 -21.68 -2.56 2.01
CA PHE A 99 -21.16 -3.92 1.79
C PHE A 99 -19.62 -4.01 1.78
N LEU A 100 -18.90 -2.90 1.62
CA LEU A 100 -17.43 -2.83 1.69
C LEU A 100 -16.94 -2.17 2.97
N THR A 101 -17.80 -1.41 3.65
CA THR A 101 -17.45 -0.69 4.87
C THR A 101 -17.33 -1.65 6.04
N ARG A 102 -16.14 -1.71 6.65
CA ARG A 102 -15.89 -2.43 7.90
C ARG A 102 -15.54 -1.43 9.00
N PRO A 103 -16.25 -1.39 10.14
CA PRO A 103 -15.94 -0.44 11.21
C PRO A 103 -14.60 -0.67 11.89
N VAL A 104 -14.17 -1.94 12.01
CA VAL A 104 -12.87 -2.31 12.61
C VAL A 104 -12.10 -3.14 11.60
N HIS A 105 -10.97 -2.62 11.12
CA HIS A 105 -10.14 -3.30 10.12
C HIS A 105 -8.73 -2.70 10.05
N ASN A 106 -7.83 -3.48 9.47
CA ASN A 106 -6.51 -3.01 9.06
C ASN A 106 -6.55 -2.84 7.54
N TYR A 107 -6.26 -1.64 7.06
CA TYR A 107 -6.09 -1.38 5.64
C TYR A 107 -4.59 -1.32 5.34
N VAL A 108 -4.10 -2.21 4.47
CA VAL A 108 -2.68 -2.29 4.13
C VAL A 108 -2.50 -1.92 2.67
N VAL A 109 -1.60 -0.97 2.41
CA VAL A 109 -1.15 -0.60 1.07
C VAL A 109 0.25 -1.17 0.88
N ILE A 110 0.39 -2.04 -0.11
CA ILE A 110 1.66 -2.68 -0.48
C ILE A 110 2.18 -1.97 -1.74
N VAL A 111 3.36 -1.37 -1.65
CA VAL A 111 3.98 -0.60 -2.75
C VAL A 111 4.94 -1.49 -3.55
N ASP A 112 5.79 -2.22 -2.84
CA ASP A 112 6.79 -3.16 -3.34
C ASP A 112 7.01 -4.25 -2.28
N ASP A 113 8.02 -5.11 -2.47
CA ASP A 113 8.34 -6.17 -1.51
C ASP A 113 8.92 -5.65 -0.16
N THR A 114 9.18 -4.34 -0.04
CA THR A 114 9.86 -3.74 1.12
C THR A 114 9.03 -2.71 1.88
N CYS A 115 7.92 -2.24 1.31
CA CYS A 115 7.07 -1.20 1.86
C CYS A 115 5.60 -1.60 1.92
N ASP A 116 5.22 -2.04 3.12
CA ASP A 116 3.84 -2.22 3.55
C ASP A 116 3.46 -1.11 4.54
N VAL A 117 2.47 -0.31 4.18
CA VAL A 117 1.92 0.73 5.07
C VAL A 117 0.56 0.27 5.59
N LYS A 118 0.47 0.11 6.92
CA LYS A 118 -0.72 -0.37 7.60
C LYS A 118 -1.44 0.76 8.32
N PHE A 119 -2.72 0.93 8.02
CA PHE A 119 -3.64 1.86 8.69
C PHE A 119 -4.61 1.06 9.56
N GLU A 120 -4.63 1.35 10.86
CA GLU A 120 -5.46 0.63 11.84
C GLU A 120 -6.74 1.44 12.13
N CYS A 121 -7.85 1.02 11.55
CA CYS A 121 -9.14 1.67 11.73
C CYS A 121 -9.90 1.00 12.88
N GLY A 122 -10.11 1.77 13.95
CA GLY A 122 -11.01 1.40 15.04
C GLY A 122 -12.47 1.76 14.73
N SER A 123 -13.38 1.22 15.53
CA SER A 123 -14.82 1.50 15.40
C SER A 123 -15.10 2.98 15.68
N ARG A 124 -15.17 3.79 14.62
CA ARG A 124 -15.79 5.11 14.68
C ARG A 124 -17.30 4.93 14.61
N LEU A 125 -17.89 4.41 15.68
CA LEU A 125 -19.32 4.60 15.93
C LEU A 125 -19.49 6.08 16.22
N VAL A 126 -19.68 6.89 15.18
CA VAL A 126 -20.38 8.16 15.33
C VAL A 126 -21.74 7.77 15.89
N GLY A 127 -21.96 8.09 17.16
CA GLY A 127 -23.12 7.64 17.93
C GLY A 127 -24.42 7.81 17.16
N LEU A 128 -25.10 6.69 16.95
CA LEU A 128 -26.54 6.64 16.72
C LEU A 128 -27.23 6.47 18.09
#